data_AF-A0A409XG06-F1
#
_entry.id   AF-A0A409XG06-F1
#
_cell.length_a   1.000
_cell.length_b   1.000
_cell.length_c   1.000
_cell.angle_alpha   90.00
_cell.angle_beta   90.00
_cell.angle_gamma   90.00
#
_symmetry.space_group_name_H-M   'P 1'
#
loop_
_entity.id
_entity.type
_entity.pdbx_description
1 polymer ?
#
loop_
_entity_poly.entity_id
_entity_poly.type
_entity_poly.pdbx_seq_one_letter_code
_entity_poly.pdbx_strand_id
1 'polypeptide(L)'
;MDPMQQLIAKVREENLTNLEEKGPEDAKSIIEILDTVLSKNKEHSHGQAPPLDIIIYALNNILHPTFLPDFMSDFLHLFTMIEFYRIWITEKAALAIEMNTFYKGTSDANIILLAQEEEDFLRSLIDSQEVYREIFMTIVEKCCTLDLKRLWLANSNVDFWVRWNEYLSIFNSSNGALPSHSFHHKLSVDEIDQLRGVGLQVRDFMDTTVDAAQRLRKG
;
A
#
# COMPACT_ATOMS: atom_id res chain seq x y z
N MET A 1 -9.75 -7.23 -28.29
CA MET A 1 -8.88 -6.25 -27.59
C MET A 1 -8.83 -6.69 -26.13
N ASP A 2 -7.65 -6.78 -25.52
CA ASP A 2 -7.47 -7.22 -24.13
C ASP A 2 -8.31 -6.32 -23.19
N PRO A 3 -9.24 -6.88 -22.37
CA PRO A 3 -10.05 -6.12 -21.42
C PRO A 3 -9.22 -5.24 -20.47
N MET A 4 -8.01 -5.69 -20.09
CA MET A 4 -7.10 -4.88 -19.27
C MET A 4 -6.53 -3.69 -20.03
N GLN A 5 -6.16 -3.88 -21.30
CA GLN A 5 -5.76 -2.77 -22.17
C GLN A 5 -6.92 -1.80 -22.43
N GLN A 6 -8.16 -2.27 -22.47
CA GLN A 6 -9.34 -1.40 -22.58
C GLN A 6 -9.56 -0.57 -21.31
N LEU A 7 -9.40 -1.18 -20.12
CA LEU A 7 -9.51 -0.47 -18.85
C LEU A 7 -8.39 0.59 -18.72
N ILE A 8 -7.14 0.22 -19.03
CA ILE A 8 -6.01 1.15 -19.00
C ILE A 8 -6.20 2.29 -20.00
N ALA A 9 -6.63 1.99 -21.23
CA ALA A 9 -6.91 3.01 -22.24
C ALA A 9 -8.02 3.96 -21.79
N LYS A 10 -9.09 3.43 -21.19
CA LYS A 10 -10.23 4.24 -20.75
C LYS A 10 -9.91 5.12 -19.55
N VAL A 11 -9.17 4.59 -18.57
CA VAL A 11 -8.64 5.37 -17.44
C VAL A 11 -7.68 6.49 -17.92
N ARG A 12 -6.95 6.27 -19.02
CA ARG A 12 -6.06 7.28 -19.61
C ARG A 12 -6.78 8.31 -20.49
N GLU A 13 -7.86 7.93 -21.17
CA GLU A 13 -8.67 8.84 -21.99
C GLU A 13 -9.52 9.79 -21.13
N GLU A 14 -9.99 9.32 -19.98
CA GLU A 14 -10.71 10.17 -19.03
C GLU A 14 -9.74 11.07 -18.27
N ASN A 15 -9.51 12.28 -18.78
CA ASN A 15 -8.93 13.37 -17.98
C ASN A 15 -9.94 13.74 -16.89
N LEU A 16 -9.78 13.16 -15.69
CA LEU A 16 -10.68 13.21 -14.53
C LEU A 16 -10.90 14.61 -13.90
N THR A 17 -10.63 15.69 -14.62
CA THR A 17 -10.76 17.07 -14.14
C THR A 17 -12.18 17.62 -14.22
N ASN A 18 -13.11 16.96 -14.94
CA ASN A 18 -14.51 17.42 -15.11
C ASN A 18 -15.53 16.37 -14.67
N LEU A 19 -15.57 16.07 -13.37
CA LEU A 19 -16.44 15.05 -12.77
C LEU A 19 -17.93 15.45 -12.64
N GLU A 20 -18.29 16.72 -12.84
CA GLU A 20 -19.63 17.22 -12.45
C GLU A 20 -20.77 16.88 -13.43
N GLU A 21 -20.51 16.66 -14.73
CA GLU A 21 -21.59 16.41 -15.73
C GLU A 21 -21.66 14.97 -16.26
N LYS A 22 -20.56 14.20 -16.27
CA LYS A 22 -20.52 12.83 -16.84
C LYS A 22 -20.16 11.69 -15.87
N GLY A 23 -19.78 12.03 -14.63
CA GLY A 23 -19.30 11.07 -13.64
C GLY A 23 -20.14 9.80 -13.47
N PRO A 24 -21.50 9.84 -13.46
CA PRO A 24 -22.32 8.65 -13.25
C PRO A 24 -22.31 7.66 -14.42
N GLU A 25 -22.30 8.13 -15.67
CA GLU A 25 -22.28 7.24 -16.85
C GLU A 25 -20.88 6.67 -17.07
N ASP A 26 -19.85 7.47 -16.84
CA ASP A 26 -18.45 7.04 -16.91
C ASP A 26 -18.16 5.99 -15.82
N ALA A 27 -18.62 6.23 -14.59
CA ALA A 27 -18.51 5.26 -13.50
C ALA A 27 -19.23 3.94 -13.82
N LYS A 28 -20.44 4.00 -14.38
CA LYS A 28 -21.18 2.79 -14.80
C LYS A 28 -20.41 2.02 -15.87
N SER A 29 -19.83 2.73 -16.84
CA SER A 29 -19.07 2.09 -17.91
C SER A 29 -17.76 1.47 -17.42
N ILE A 30 -17.06 2.11 -16.48
CA ILE A 30 -15.87 1.57 -15.80
C ILE A 30 -16.24 0.32 -15.01
N ILE A 31 -17.37 0.32 -14.28
CA ILE A 31 -17.87 -0.84 -13.53
C ILE A 31 -18.19 -2.01 -14.47
N GLU A 32 -18.86 -1.76 -15.60
CA GLU A 32 -19.19 -2.82 -16.58
C GLU A 32 -17.92 -3.43 -17.21
N ILE A 33 -16.89 -2.62 -17.44
CA ILE A 33 -15.58 -3.10 -17.92
C ILE A 33 -14.89 -3.92 -16.83
N LEU A 34 -14.87 -3.43 -15.59
CA LEU A 34 -14.33 -4.15 -14.43
C LEU A 34 -15.02 -5.49 -14.22
N ASP A 35 -16.35 -5.54 -14.25
CA ASP A 35 -17.12 -6.78 -14.11
C ASP A 35 -16.78 -7.76 -15.23
N THR A 36 -16.63 -7.27 -16.47
CA THR A 36 -16.23 -8.09 -17.62
C THR A 36 -14.80 -8.62 -17.50
N VAL A 37 -13.86 -7.79 -17.00
CA VAL A 37 -12.47 -8.17 -16.74
C VAL A 37 -12.41 -9.21 -15.62
N LEU A 38 -13.09 -8.96 -14.51
CA LEU A 38 -13.11 -9.83 -13.34
C LEU A 38 -13.76 -11.18 -13.65
N SER A 39 -14.87 -11.19 -14.40
CA SER A 39 -15.54 -12.44 -14.78
C SER A 39 -14.76 -13.25 -15.82
N LYS A 40 -14.01 -12.62 -16.74
CA LYS A 40 -13.12 -13.33 -17.67
C LYS A 40 -11.82 -13.83 -17.03
N ASN A 41 -11.27 -13.09 -16.07
CA ASN A 41 -10.01 -13.45 -15.43
C ASN A 41 -10.17 -14.30 -14.17
N LYS A 42 -11.38 -14.66 -13.73
CA LYS A 42 -11.62 -15.54 -12.57
C LYS A 42 -10.79 -16.85 -12.61
N GLU A 43 -10.50 -17.38 -13.79
CA GLU A 43 -9.68 -18.59 -13.96
C GLU A 43 -8.16 -18.34 -14.02
N HIS A 44 -7.72 -17.10 -14.27
CA HIS A 44 -6.30 -16.70 -14.41
C HIS A 44 -5.80 -15.79 -13.27
N SER A 45 -6.68 -15.37 -12.35
CA SER A 45 -6.38 -14.37 -11.31
C SER A 45 -5.77 -14.96 -10.03
N HIS A 46 -5.65 -16.28 -9.91
CA HIS A 46 -4.99 -16.88 -8.77
C HIS A 46 -3.47 -16.75 -8.90
N GLY A 47 -2.94 -15.58 -8.51
CA GLY A 47 -1.51 -15.40 -8.24
C GLY A 47 -0.81 -14.25 -8.96
N GLN A 48 -1.48 -13.49 -9.84
CA GLN A 48 -0.87 -12.30 -10.46
C GLN A 48 -1.26 -11.03 -9.71
N ALA A 49 -0.26 -10.25 -9.31
CA ALA A 49 -0.45 -8.94 -8.70
C ALA A 49 -1.13 -7.98 -9.71
N PRO A 50 -2.13 -7.18 -9.29
CA PRO A 50 -2.73 -6.12 -10.10
C PRO A 50 -1.69 -5.15 -10.69
N PRO A 51 -1.88 -4.63 -11.91
CA PRO A 51 -1.00 -3.61 -12.49
C PRO A 51 -0.89 -2.35 -11.62
N LEU A 52 0.29 -1.76 -11.57
CA LEU A 52 0.60 -0.58 -10.75
C LEU A 52 -0.33 0.61 -11.04
N ASP A 53 -0.66 0.86 -12.31
CA ASP A 53 -1.58 1.94 -12.72
C ASP A 53 -2.96 1.80 -12.05
N ILE A 54 -3.45 0.57 -11.86
CA ILE A 54 -4.74 0.30 -11.19
C ILE A 54 -4.64 0.55 -9.69
N ILE A 55 -3.53 0.16 -9.06
CA ILE A 55 -3.29 0.40 -7.63
C ILE A 55 -3.23 1.90 -7.36
N ILE A 56 -2.50 2.67 -8.19
CA ILE A 56 -2.41 4.12 -8.09
C ILE A 56 -3.79 4.76 -8.26
N TYR A 57 -4.57 4.32 -9.25
CA TYR A 57 -5.93 4.79 -9.45
C TYR A 57 -6.81 4.55 -8.20
N ALA A 58 -6.78 3.34 -7.65
CA ALA A 58 -7.57 2.99 -6.47
C ALA A 58 -7.16 3.84 -5.25
N LEU A 59 -5.86 4.04 -5.02
CA LEU A 59 -5.36 4.91 -3.94
C LEU A 59 -5.81 6.36 -4.12
N ASN A 60 -5.74 6.90 -5.34
CA ASN A 60 -6.19 8.26 -5.62
C ASN A 60 -7.68 8.44 -5.29
N ASN A 61 -8.51 7.44 -5.59
CA ASN A 61 -9.94 7.46 -5.26
C ASN A 61 -10.22 7.33 -3.76
N ILE A 62 -9.34 6.67 -3.00
CA ILE A 62 -9.45 6.60 -1.54
C ILE A 62 -8.97 7.91 -0.90
N LEU A 63 -7.94 8.54 -1.46
CA LEU A 63 -7.32 9.77 -0.93
C LEU A 63 -8.09 11.04 -1.30
N HIS A 64 -8.79 11.07 -2.43
CA HIS A 64 -9.40 12.28 -2.98
C HIS A 64 -10.90 12.11 -3.28
N PRO A 65 -11.72 13.18 -3.07
CA PRO A 65 -11.34 14.49 -2.52
C PRO A 65 -11.18 14.50 -1.00
N THR A 66 -11.66 13.46 -0.30
CA THR A 66 -11.56 13.35 1.15
C THR A 66 -11.15 11.92 1.50
N PHE A 67 -10.11 11.77 2.30
CA PHE A 67 -9.66 10.47 2.76
C PHE A 67 -10.79 9.73 3.48
N LEU A 68 -11.21 8.59 2.94
CA LEU A 68 -12.35 7.83 3.43
C LEU A 68 -11.92 6.87 4.57
N PRO A 69 -12.31 7.12 5.83
CA PRO A 69 -11.78 6.35 6.96
C PRO A 69 -12.19 4.88 6.96
N ASP A 70 -13.34 4.55 6.35
CA ASP A 70 -13.82 3.17 6.25
C ASP A 70 -12.91 2.30 5.38
N PHE A 71 -12.15 2.91 4.46
CA PHE A 71 -11.24 2.22 3.55
C PHE A 71 -9.79 2.23 4.03
N MET A 72 -9.51 2.57 5.30
CA MET A 72 -8.13 2.62 5.82
C MET A 72 -7.39 1.28 5.69
N SER A 73 -8.06 0.15 5.89
CA SER A 73 -7.44 -1.18 5.70
C SER A 73 -7.11 -1.45 4.23
N ASP A 74 -8.07 -1.18 3.34
CA ASP A 74 -7.89 -1.39 1.91
C ASP A 74 -6.81 -0.47 1.34
N PHE A 75 -6.77 0.78 1.82
CA PHE A 75 -5.69 1.72 1.57
C PHE A 75 -4.34 1.12 1.97
N LEU A 76 -4.21 0.58 3.19
CA LEU A 76 -2.97 -0.02 3.65
C LEU A 76 -2.57 -1.24 2.82
N HIS A 77 -3.51 -2.07 2.38
CA HIS A 77 -3.22 -3.17 1.46
C HIS A 77 -2.67 -2.66 0.13
N LEU A 78 -3.38 -1.74 -0.53
CA LEU A 78 -2.97 -1.15 -1.81
C LEU A 78 -1.63 -0.42 -1.70
N PHE A 79 -1.44 0.33 -0.62
CA PHE A 79 -0.19 1.04 -0.35
C PHE A 79 0.97 0.07 -0.12
N THR A 80 0.73 -1.06 0.55
CA THR A 80 1.72 -2.14 0.66
C THR A 80 2.09 -2.71 -0.71
N MET A 81 1.15 -2.82 -1.64
CA MET A 81 1.47 -3.31 -2.98
C MET A 81 2.44 -2.37 -3.70
N ILE A 82 2.27 -1.05 -3.57
CA ILE A 82 3.25 -0.08 -4.07
C ILE A 82 4.62 -0.30 -3.43
N GLU A 83 4.66 -0.55 -2.12
CA GLU A 83 5.90 -0.85 -1.42
C GLU A 83 6.58 -2.12 -1.95
N PHE A 84 5.82 -3.16 -2.28
CA PHE A 84 6.37 -4.36 -2.92
C PHE A 84 6.97 -4.06 -4.30
N TYR A 85 6.28 -3.26 -5.12
CA TYR A 85 6.83 -2.82 -6.39
C TYR A 85 8.10 -2.00 -6.21
N ARG A 86 8.13 -1.08 -5.24
CA ARG A 86 9.30 -0.26 -4.94
C ARG A 86 10.49 -1.12 -4.57
N ILE A 87 10.33 -2.01 -3.57
CA ILE A 87 11.39 -2.93 -3.14
C ILE A 87 11.88 -3.77 -4.32
N TRP A 88 10.97 -4.34 -5.10
CA TRP A 88 11.32 -5.17 -6.26
C TRP A 88 12.10 -4.39 -7.32
N ILE A 89 11.68 -3.17 -7.67
CA ILE A 89 12.39 -2.30 -8.62
C ILE A 89 13.78 -1.96 -8.09
N THR A 90 13.91 -1.61 -6.80
CA THR A 90 15.21 -1.28 -6.20
C THR A 90 16.15 -2.49 -6.19
N GLU A 91 15.66 -3.69 -5.87
CA GLU A 91 16.45 -4.94 -5.96
C GLU A 91 16.92 -5.20 -7.41
N LYS A 92 16.07 -4.94 -8.41
CA LYS A 92 16.44 -5.06 -9.83
C LYS A 92 17.44 -4.00 -10.28
N ALA A 93 17.30 -2.76 -9.81
CA ALA A 93 18.22 -1.68 -10.08
C ALA A 93 19.62 -2.00 -9.52
N ALA A 94 19.70 -2.51 -8.29
CA ALA A 94 20.94 -2.92 -7.66
C ALA A 94 21.65 -4.01 -8.46
N LEU A 95 20.91 -5.05 -8.85
CA LEU A 95 21.44 -6.13 -9.69
C LEU A 95 21.93 -5.62 -11.05
N ALA A 96 21.18 -4.71 -11.70
CA ALA A 96 21.56 -4.14 -12.98
C ALA A 96 22.87 -3.34 -12.89
N ILE A 97 23.07 -2.57 -11.82
CA ILE A 97 24.32 -1.83 -11.57
C ILE A 97 25.48 -2.78 -11.30
N GLU A 98 25.26 -3.84 -10.52
CA GLU A 98 26.28 -4.86 -10.24
C GLU A 98 26.74 -5.53 -11.55
N MET A 99 25.78 -5.95 -12.38
CA MET A 99 26.07 -6.56 -13.69
C MET A 99 26.77 -5.56 -14.63
N ASN A 100 26.31 -4.31 -14.69
CA ASN A 100 26.95 -3.26 -15.48
C ASN A 100 28.42 -3.06 -15.04
N THR A 101 28.67 -3.06 -13.73
CA THR A 101 30.02 -2.91 -13.16
C THR A 101 30.90 -4.13 -13.49
N PHE A 102 30.36 -5.34 -13.38
CA PHE A 102 31.07 -6.56 -13.73
C PHE A 102 31.49 -6.58 -15.21
N TYR A 103 30.58 -6.22 -16.11
CA TYR A 103 30.84 -6.28 -17.54
C TYR A 103 31.66 -5.10 -18.09
N LYS A 104 31.74 -3.96 -17.40
CA LYS A 104 32.66 -2.85 -17.75
C LYS A 104 34.13 -3.29 -17.86
N GLY A 105 34.53 -4.35 -17.16
CA GLY A 105 35.88 -4.93 -17.23
C GLY A 105 36.11 -5.91 -18.38
N THR A 106 35.08 -6.25 -19.16
CA THR A 106 35.13 -7.27 -20.23
C THR A 106 35.15 -6.60 -21.60
N SER A 107 36.09 -7.00 -22.49
CA SER A 107 36.20 -6.43 -23.84
C SER A 107 35.27 -7.08 -24.88
N ASP A 108 34.14 -7.66 -24.48
CA ASP A 108 33.21 -8.32 -25.40
C ASP A 108 32.30 -7.28 -26.07
N ALA A 109 32.42 -7.15 -27.39
CA ALA A 109 31.67 -6.19 -28.20
C ALA A 109 30.16 -6.47 -28.29
N ASN A 110 29.70 -7.65 -27.85
CA ASN A 110 28.27 -7.99 -27.86
C ASN A 110 27.52 -7.57 -26.59
N ILE A 111 28.22 -7.02 -25.60
CA ILE A 111 27.61 -6.63 -24.33
C ILE A 111 27.17 -5.17 -24.40
N ILE A 112 25.87 -4.95 -24.20
CA ILE A 112 25.28 -3.62 -24.07
C ILE A 112 25.38 -3.20 -22.61
N LEU A 113 26.18 -2.16 -22.35
CA LEU A 113 26.30 -1.54 -21.03
C LEU A 113 25.26 -0.43 -20.87
N LEU A 114 24.93 -0.12 -19.63
CA LEU A 114 24.07 1.03 -19.30
C LEU A 114 24.78 2.33 -19.69
N ALA A 115 24.01 3.27 -20.25
CA ALA A 115 24.44 4.65 -20.38
C ALA A 115 24.62 5.29 -18.99
N GLN A 116 25.45 6.33 -18.90
CA GLN A 116 25.70 7.01 -17.62
C GLN A 116 24.40 7.54 -16.99
N GLU A 117 23.51 8.12 -17.79
CA GLU A 117 22.22 8.63 -17.34
C GLU A 117 21.33 7.52 -16.75
N GLU A 118 21.36 6.32 -17.34
CA GLU A 118 20.60 5.16 -16.86
C GLU A 118 21.19 4.65 -15.55
N GLU A 119 22.51 4.59 -15.44
CA GLU A 119 23.19 4.20 -14.19
C GLU A 119 22.90 5.20 -13.06
N ASP A 120 22.97 6.51 -13.34
CA ASP A 120 22.67 7.56 -12.37
C ASP A 120 21.21 7.49 -11.90
N PHE A 121 20.28 7.25 -12.82
CA PHE A 121 18.87 7.04 -12.48
C PHE A 121 18.70 5.81 -11.56
N LEU A 122 19.27 4.66 -11.91
CA LEU A 122 19.16 3.45 -11.10
C LEU A 122 19.81 3.63 -9.71
N ARG A 123 20.95 4.34 -9.63
CA ARG A 123 21.58 4.68 -8.35
C ARG A 123 20.66 5.54 -7.49
N SER A 124 20.02 6.55 -8.08
CA SER A 124 19.06 7.40 -7.35
C SER A 124 17.89 6.61 -6.75
N LEU A 125 17.44 5.53 -7.41
CA LEU A 125 16.38 4.65 -6.87
C LEU A 125 16.84 3.84 -5.65
N ILE A 126 18.12 3.48 -5.58
CA ILE A 126 18.72 2.76 -4.45
C ILE A 126 18.98 3.74 -3.31
N ASP A 127 19.58 4.88 -3.61
CA ASP A 127 19.96 5.89 -2.61
C ASP A 127 18.73 6.48 -1.88
N SER A 128 17.56 6.48 -2.52
CA SER A 128 16.31 6.95 -1.94
C SER A 128 15.51 5.88 -1.17
N GLN A 129 15.99 4.63 -1.11
CA GLN A 129 15.26 3.51 -0.52
C GLN A 129 14.92 3.73 0.95
N GLU A 130 15.87 4.19 1.77
CA GLU A 130 15.66 4.40 3.20
C GLU A 130 14.60 5.48 3.46
N VAL A 131 14.71 6.62 2.76
CA VAL A 131 13.75 7.73 2.87
C VAL A 131 12.33 7.28 2.53
N TYR A 132 12.16 6.54 1.44
CA TYR A 132 10.83 6.03 1.08
C TYR A 132 10.33 4.99 2.08
N ARG A 133 11.22 4.20 2.69
CA ARG A 133 10.85 3.22 3.72
C ARG A 133 10.34 3.91 4.98
N GLU A 134 10.99 4.98 5.41
CA GLU A 134 10.52 5.82 6.52
C GLU A 134 9.14 6.43 6.23
N ILE A 135 8.93 6.94 5.02
CA ILE A 135 7.62 7.46 4.58
C ILE A 135 6.56 6.36 4.63
N PHE A 136 6.88 5.18 4.12
CA PHE A 136 5.98 4.02 4.14
C PHE A 136 5.56 3.69 5.58
N MET A 137 6.52 3.54 6.50
CA MET A 137 6.24 3.21 7.88
C MET A 137 5.45 4.30 8.60
N THR A 138 5.80 5.57 8.37
CA THR A 138 5.04 6.70 8.92
C THR A 138 3.57 6.64 8.51
N ILE A 139 3.28 6.36 7.24
CA ILE A 139 1.91 6.25 6.75
C ILE A 139 1.20 5.05 7.41
N VAL A 140 1.86 3.89 7.49
CA VAL A 140 1.32 2.69 8.16
C VAL A 140 0.94 3.01 9.61
N GLU A 141 1.85 3.61 10.38
CA GLU A 141 1.59 3.97 11.78
C GLU A 141 0.38 4.90 11.93
N LYS A 142 0.32 5.96 11.10
CA LYS A 142 -0.76 6.94 11.16
C LYS A 142 -2.10 6.32 10.82
N CYS A 143 -2.17 5.52 9.75
CA CYS A 143 -3.39 4.83 9.36
C CYS A 143 -3.84 3.83 10.44
N CYS A 144 -2.94 2.98 10.94
CA CYS A 144 -3.26 2.03 12.02
C CYS A 144 -3.79 2.76 13.26
N THR A 145 -3.12 3.83 13.68
CA THR A 145 -3.53 4.63 14.85
C THR A 145 -4.90 5.25 14.65
N LEU A 146 -5.12 5.90 13.51
CA LEU A 146 -6.37 6.59 13.20
C LEU A 146 -7.54 5.61 13.12
N ASP A 147 -7.37 4.48 12.44
CA ASP A 147 -8.44 3.50 12.26
C ASP A 147 -8.84 2.86 13.59
N LEU A 148 -7.86 2.43 14.40
CA LEU A 148 -8.15 1.83 15.71
C LEU A 148 -8.82 2.83 16.65
N LYS A 149 -8.38 4.09 16.69
CA LYS A 149 -9.03 5.14 17.50
C LYS A 149 -10.47 5.38 17.04
N ARG A 150 -10.70 5.43 15.73
CA ARG A 150 -12.03 5.60 15.15
C ARG A 150 -12.96 4.44 15.51
N LEU A 151 -12.51 3.19 15.33
CA LEU A 151 -13.28 1.99 15.66
C LEU A 151 -13.63 1.93 17.15
N TRP A 152 -12.69 2.32 18.02
CA TRP A 152 -12.94 2.45 19.46
C TRP A 152 -14.05 3.45 19.76
N LEU A 153 -13.98 4.66 19.19
CA LEU A 153 -15.00 5.69 19.39
C LEU A 153 -16.36 5.34 18.78
N ALA A 154 -16.39 4.55 17.71
CA ALA A 154 -17.61 4.09 17.05
C ALA A 154 -18.38 3.03 17.86
N ASN A 155 -17.86 2.59 19.02
CA ASN A 155 -18.40 1.50 19.85
C ASN A 155 -18.55 0.15 19.12
N SER A 156 -17.85 -0.05 18.00
CA SER A 156 -17.79 -1.37 17.35
C SER A 156 -16.65 -2.19 17.96
N ASN A 157 -16.89 -2.71 19.17
CA ASN A 157 -15.89 -3.51 19.89
C ASN A 157 -15.40 -4.72 19.07
N VAL A 158 -16.30 -5.35 18.30
CA VAL A 158 -15.94 -6.50 17.46
C VAL A 158 -14.96 -6.07 16.37
N ASP A 159 -15.31 -5.04 15.59
CA ASP A 159 -14.46 -4.56 14.49
C ASP A 159 -13.12 -4.04 15.01
N PHE A 160 -13.13 -3.34 16.15
CA PHE A 160 -11.91 -2.90 16.82
C PHE A 160 -10.97 -4.07 17.12
N TRP A 161 -11.46 -5.14 17.77
CA TRP A 161 -10.61 -6.27 18.13
C TRP A 161 -10.17 -7.10 16.92
N VAL A 162 -11.01 -7.20 15.89
CA VAL A 162 -10.61 -7.82 14.61
C VAL A 162 -9.44 -7.02 14.02
N ARG A 163 -9.60 -5.70 13.86
CA ARG A 163 -8.59 -4.82 13.28
C ARG A 163 -7.32 -4.72 14.11
N TRP A 164 -7.45 -4.73 15.44
CA TRP A 164 -6.33 -4.79 16.37
C TRP A 164 -5.49 -6.03 16.14
N ASN A 165 -6.13 -7.20 16.03
CA ASN A 165 -5.42 -8.43 15.75
C ASN A 165 -4.83 -8.43 14.35
N GLU A 166 -5.51 -7.91 13.34
CA GLU A 166 -4.98 -7.79 11.98
C GLU A 166 -3.70 -6.94 11.92
N TYR A 167 -3.68 -5.77 12.58
CA TYR A 167 -2.54 -4.86 12.53
C TYR A 167 -1.40 -5.27 13.47
N LEU A 168 -1.72 -5.84 14.64
CA LEU A 168 -0.76 -6.09 15.71
C LEU A 168 -0.50 -7.59 15.93
N SER A 169 -0.94 -8.47 15.03
CA SER A 169 -0.67 -9.92 15.08
C SER A 169 0.81 -10.24 15.15
N ILE A 170 1.65 -9.36 14.60
CA ILE A 170 3.11 -9.56 14.51
C ILE A 170 3.76 -9.78 15.89
N PHE A 171 3.14 -9.34 16.98
CA PHE A 171 3.62 -9.59 18.33
C PHE A 171 3.30 -10.99 18.86
N ASN A 172 2.28 -11.63 18.29
CA ASN A 172 1.76 -12.92 18.73
C ASN A 172 2.11 -14.06 17.78
N SER A 173 2.64 -13.75 16.59
CA SER A 173 3.06 -14.75 15.61
C SER A 173 4.18 -15.63 16.17
N SER A 174 3.84 -16.84 16.58
CA SER A 174 4.81 -17.92 16.77
C SER A 174 5.49 -18.22 15.42
N ASN A 175 6.77 -18.60 15.44
CA ASN A 175 7.59 -18.85 14.25
C ASN A 175 6.84 -19.70 13.20
N GLY A 176 6.34 -19.06 12.13
CA GLY A 176 5.66 -19.71 11.01
C GLY A 176 4.20 -19.31 10.76
N ALA A 177 3.58 -18.48 11.60
CA ALA A 177 2.25 -17.94 11.29
C ALA A 177 2.32 -16.96 10.09
N LEU A 178 1.39 -17.10 9.14
CA LEU A 178 1.26 -16.16 8.02
C LEU A 178 0.95 -14.75 8.57
N PRO A 179 1.53 -13.69 7.98
CA PRO A 179 1.22 -12.34 8.41
C PRO A 179 -0.26 -12.05 8.21
N SER A 180 -0.91 -11.44 9.23
CA SER A 180 -2.34 -11.13 9.15
C SER A 180 -2.63 -9.94 8.23
N HIS A 181 -1.65 -9.06 8.02
CA HIS A 181 -1.74 -7.96 7.07
C HIS A 181 -0.51 -7.89 6.17
N SER A 182 -0.69 -7.44 4.92
CA SER A 182 0.37 -7.44 3.90
C SER A 182 1.59 -6.61 4.30
N PHE A 183 1.41 -5.45 4.97
CA PHE A 183 2.52 -4.57 5.39
C PHE A 183 3.47 -5.21 6.40
N HIS A 184 3.11 -6.34 7.03
CA HIS A 184 4.03 -7.08 7.91
C HIS A 184 5.20 -7.73 7.17
N HIS A 185 5.14 -7.81 5.84
CA HIS A 185 6.19 -8.43 5.05
C HIS A 185 7.52 -7.66 5.16
N LYS A 186 8.60 -8.38 5.48
CA LYS A 186 9.98 -7.87 5.60
C LYS A 186 10.10 -6.65 6.54
N LEU A 187 9.28 -6.54 7.59
CA LEU A 187 9.50 -5.52 8.61
C LEU A 187 10.80 -5.78 9.38
N SER A 188 11.59 -4.73 9.61
CA SER A 188 12.78 -4.78 10.47
C SER A 188 12.38 -4.81 11.95
N VAL A 189 13.35 -5.07 12.84
CA VAL A 189 13.11 -5.03 14.30
C VAL A 189 12.67 -3.62 14.73
N ASP A 190 13.31 -2.58 14.21
CA ASP A 190 12.98 -1.18 14.54
C ASP A 190 11.56 -0.82 14.07
N GLU A 191 11.14 -1.34 12.92
CA GLU A 191 9.80 -1.14 12.37
C GLU A 191 8.72 -1.91 13.16
N ILE A 192 9.06 -3.06 13.72
CA ILE A 192 8.20 -3.79 14.65
C ILE A 192 8.04 -3.00 15.95
N ASP A 193 9.11 -2.38 16.45
CA ASP A 193 9.06 -1.55 17.66
C ASP A 193 8.29 -0.24 17.43
N GLN A 194 8.35 0.33 16.22
CA GLN A 194 7.47 1.40 15.75
C GLN A 194 5.98 1.03 15.87
N LEU A 195 5.60 -0.15 15.35
CA LEU A 195 4.23 -0.67 15.49
C LEU A 195 3.84 -0.95 16.95
N ARG A 196 4.81 -1.32 17.80
CA ARG A 196 4.55 -1.45 19.25
C ARG A 196 4.21 -0.09 19.85
N GLY A 197 4.88 0.97 19.40
CA GLY A 197 4.55 2.36 19.71
C GLY A 197 3.10 2.71 19.36
N VAL A 198 2.60 2.27 18.20
CA VAL A 198 1.18 2.44 17.82
C VAL A 198 0.25 1.78 18.82
N GLY A 199 0.51 0.52 19.21
CA GLY A 199 -0.31 -0.20 20.19
C GLY A 199 -0.37 0.52 21.54
N LEU A 200 0.76 1.07 22.01
CA LEU A 200 0.81 1.88 23.24
C LEU A 200 0.00 3.18 23.10
N GLN A 201 0.14 3.90 22.00
CA GLN A 201 -0.61 5.14 21.75
C GLN A 201 -2.12 4.92 21.71
N VAL A 202 -2.57 3.80 21.12
CA VAL A 202 -3.99 3.44 21.07
C VAL A 202 -4.49 3.06 22.46
N ARG A 203 -3.74 2.27 23.23
CA ARG A 203 -4.08 1.94 24.62
C ARG A 203 -4.23 3.20 25.48
N ASP A 204 -3.24 4.09 25.45
CA ASP A 204 -3.26 5.31 26.26
C ASP A 204 -4.46 6.22 25.88
N PHE A 205 -4.83 6.23 24.60
CA PHE A 205 -6.06 6.89 24.14
C PHE A 205 -7.33 6.23 24.70
N MET A 206 -7.43 4.90 24.65
CA MET A 206 -8.56 4.16 25.22
C MET A 206 -8.73 4.48 26.70
N ASP A 207 -7.66 4.39 27.48
CA ASP A 207 -7.66 4.67 28.92
C ASP A 207 -8.16 6.10 29.19
N THR A 208 -7.66 7.08 28.43
CA THR A 208 -8.08 8.49 28.53
C THR A 208 -9.57 8.67 28.25
N THR A 209 -10.10 7.99 27.22
CA THR A 209 -11.53 8.09 26.87
C THR A 209 -12.44 7.43 27.90
N VAL A 210 -12.01 6.30 28.49
CA VAL A 210 -12.74 5.62 29.57
C VAL A 210 -12.78 6.50 30.81
N ASP A 211 -11.64 7.07 31.21
CA ASP A 211 -11.56 7.99 32.35
C ASP A 211 -12.47 9.21 32.18
N ALA A 212 -12.48 9.80 30.98
CA ALA A 212 -13.35 10.92 30.66
C ALA A 212 -14.83 10.54 30.78
N ALA A 213 -15.23 9.37 30.24
CA ALA A 213 -16.60 8.87 30.34
C ALA A 213 -17.02 8.59 31.79
N GLN A 214 -16.11 8.07 32.62
CA GLN A 214 -16.39 7.84 34.04
C GLN A 214 -16.58 9.13 34.82
N ARG A 215 -15.80 10.18 34.52
CA ARG A 215 -15.96 11.50 35.15
C ARG A 215 -17.30 12.12 34.78
N LEU A 216 -17.72 12.04 33.52
CA LEU A 216 -19.01 12.53 33.04
C LEU A 216 -20.21 11.80 33.68
N ARG A 217 -20.05 10.53 34.10
CA ARG A 217 -21.12 9.79 34.79
C ARG A 217 -21.26 10.18 36.27
N LYS A 218 -20.24 10.79 36.87
CA LYS A 218 -20.20 11.13 38.31
C LYS A 218 -20.58 12.59 38.60
N GLY A 219 -20.55 13.46 37.59
CA GLY A 219 -20.97 14.86 37.67
C GLY A 219 -22.39 15.04 37.16
#